data_AF-A0A3D5FDJ8-F1
#
_entry.id   AF-A0A3D5FDJ8-F1
#
_cell.length_a   1.000
_cell.length_b   1.000
_cell.length_c   1.000
_cell.angle_alpha   90.00
_cell.angle_beta   90.00
_cell.angle_gamma   90.00
#
_symmetry.space_group_name_H-M   'P 1'
#
loop_
_entity.id
_entity.type
_entity.pdbx_description
1 polymer ?
#
loop_
_entity_poly.entity_id
_entity_poly.type
_entity_poly.pdbx_seq_one_letter_code
_entity_poly.pdbx_strand_id
1 'polypeptide(L)'
;MGTTVFTVLLSVVFLAISPAIVAEDFSYDGRKKCSGCHKSQYKSWRQTGHAKALESLEAGAKAEAKEKAGLDPDQDYTADEKCVACHVTGYGQEGGYEIADPSKFLVGVGCESCHGPGKKYRRLHRKAADKYKKKGETMPRQALVDKGEEFEFIDRCNACHLNYQGSSWAGAKEPYTPFTPEVDTKYTFDFDKYVRNEKAMHQHFKLEGVFTGPPLPPFHQEFQDAAKPLGGE
;
A
#
# COMPACT_ATOMS: atom_id res chain seq x y z
N MET A 1 56.99 -2.29 59.74
CA MET A 1 55.88 -3.11 59.19
C MET A 1 54.69 -2.18 59.02
N GLY A 2 54.26 -1.92 57.78
CA GLY A 2 53.15 -1.00 57.50
C GLY A 2 52.94 -0.89 55.99
N THR A 3 51.87 -1.52 55.52
CA THR A 3 51.49 -1.87 54.15
C THR A 3 51.17 -0.69 53.23
N THR A 4 51.74 -0.68 52.03
CA THR A 4 51.31 0.20 50.92
C THR A 4 50.10 -0.42 50.21
N VAL A 5 48.97 0.28 50.20
CA VAL A 5 47.74 -0.12 49.50
C VAL A 5 47.79 0.37 48.06
N PHE A 6 47.80 -0.54 47.09
CA PHE A 6 47.61 -0.22 45.67
C PHE A 6 46.11 -0.32 45.34
N THR A 7 45.46 0.82 45.12
CA THR A 7 44.09 0.87 44.62
C THR A 7 44.11 0.70 43.10
N VAL A 8 43.71 -0.47 42.61
CA VAL A 8 43.50 -0.72 41.18
C VAL A 8 42.10 -0.22 40.80
N LEU A 9 42.04 0.91 40.09
CA LEU A 9 40.82 1.40 39.46
C LEU A 9 40.55 0.57 38.20
N LEU A 10 39.64 -0.40 38.29
CA LEU A 10 39.09 -1.11 37.13
C LEU A 10 38.03 -0.22 36.47
N SER A 11 38.42 0.46 35.39
CA SER A 11 37.50 1.15 34.50
C SER A 11 36.72 0.12 33.66
N VAL A 12 35.47 -0.16 34.05
CA VAL A 12 34.53 -0.98 33.28
C VAL A 12 34.02 -0.17 32.10
N VAL A 13 34.55 -0.45 30.90
CA VAL A 13 34.03 0.09 29.64
C VAL A 13 32.76 -0.67 29.28
N PHE A 14 31.59 -0.08 29.56
CA PHE A 14 30.32 -0.56 29.03
C PHE A 14 30.26 -0.23 27.53
N LEU A 15 30.57 -1.20 26.67
CA LEU A 15 30.19 -1.13 25.26
C LEU A 15 28.66 -1.25 25.18
N ALA A 16 27.99 -0.12 24.94
CA ALA A 16 26.58 -0.11 24.58
C ALA A 16 26.44 -0.74 23.18
N ILE A 17 26.09 -2.02 23.13
CA ILE A 17 25.64 -2.67 21.89
C ILE A 17 24.22 -2.17 21.64
N SER A 18 24.08 -1.09 20.87
CA SER A 18 22.77 -0.70 20.34
C SER A 18 22.26 -1.82 19.43
N PRO A 19 21.07 -2.38 19.65
CA PRO A 19 20.50 -3.33 18.72
C PRO A 19 20.27 -2.58 17.40
N ALA A 20 20.94 -3.02 16.33
CA ALA A 20 20.56 -2.62 14.99
C ALA A 20 19.12 -3.08 14.79
N ILE A 21 18.20 -2.13 14.63
CA ILE A 21 16.87 -2.41 14.11
C ILE A 21 17.11 -2.90 12.68
N VAL A 22 17.12 -4.23 12.50
CA VAL A 22 16.96 -4.83 11.19
C VAL A 22 15.60 -4.37 10.69
N ALA A 23 15.59 -3.41 9.77
CA ALA A 23 14.40 -3.10 8.99
C ALA A 23 13.95 -4.42 8.35
N GLU A 24 12.81 -4.96 8.79
CA GLU A 24 12.25 -6.14 8.15
C GLU A 24 11.94 -5.78 6.69
N ASP A 25 12.65 -6.42 5.76
CA ASP A 25 12.44 -6.14 4.34
C ASP A 25 11.11 -6.76 3.90
N PHE A 26 10.11 -5.91 3.63
CA PHE A 26 8.83 -6.30 3.07
C PHE A 26 8.90 -6.14 1.55
N SER A 27 8.46 -7.16 0.82
CA SER A 27 8.64 -7.24 -0.62
C SER A 27 7.30 -7.48 -1.31
N TYR A 28 7.13 -6.82 -2.45
CA TYR A 28 5.98 -6.99 -3.33
C TYR A 28 6.06 -8.33 -4.08
N ASP A 29 4.91 -8.86 -4.49
CA ASP A 29 4.81 -10.14 -5.23
C ASP A 29 3.83 -10.05 -6.42
N GLY A 30 3.19 -8.90 -6.61
CA GLY A 30 2.23 -8.62 -7.66
C GLY A 30 0.85 -9.23 -7.40
N ARG A 31 -0.15 -8.64 -8.07
CA ARG A 31 -1.56 -8.96 -7.82
C ARG A 31 -1.99 -10.39 -8.12
N LYS A 32 -1.19 -11.18 -8.87
CA LYS A 32 -1.54 -12.55 -9.31
C LYS A 32 -1.93 -13.45 -8.14
N LYS A 33 -1.20 -13.38 -7.03
CA LYS A 33 -1.43 -14.23 -5.85
C LYS A 33 -2.70 -13.79 -5.12
N CYS A 34 -2.91 -12.49 -5.00
CA CYS A 34 -4.10 -11.90 -4.38
C CYS A 34 -5.36 -12.27 -5.18
N SER A 35 -5.35 -12.04 -6.50
CA SER A 35 -6.48 -12.32 -7.41
C SER A 35 -6.81 -13.80 -7.53
N GLY A 36 -5.86 -14.69 -7.22
CA GLY A 36 -6.10 -16.14 -7.18
C GLY A 36 -7.09 -16.56 -6.10
N CYS A 37 -7.07 -15.88 -4.95
CA CYS A 37 -7.97 -16.12 -3.82
C CYS A 37 -9.14 -15.11 -3.79
N HIS A 38 -8.90 -13.84 -4.12
CA HIS A 38 -9.88 -12.75 -4.04
C HIS A 38 -10.44 -12.36 -5.42
N LYS A 39 -11.11 -13.32 -6.07
CA LYS A 39 -11.60 -13.16 -7.45
C LYS A 39 -12.64 -12.05 -7.60
N SER A 40 -13.57 -11.94 -6.64
CA SER A 40 -14.65 -10.96 -6.69
C SER A 40 -14.14 -9.53 -6.52
N GLN A 41 -13.22 -9.31 -5.57
CA GLN A 41 -12.53 -8.03 -5.39
C GLN A 41 -11.72 -7.68 -6.64
N TYR A 42 -10.98 -8.64 -7.20
CA TYR A 42 -10.22 -8.43 -8.44
C TYR A 42 -11.12 -8.04 -9.63
N LYS A 43 -12.28 -8.69 -9.79
CA LYS A 43 -13.26 -8.37 -10.85
C LYS A 43 -13.79 -6.94 -10.72
N SER A 44 -13.95 -6.43 -9.51
CA SER A 44 -14.36 -5.05 -9.26
C SER A 44 -13.19 -4.07 -9.44
N TRP A 45 -12.04 -4.33 -8.81
CA TRP A 45 -10.84 -3.50 -8.87
C TRP A 45 -10.40 -3.24 -10.32
N ARG A 46 -10.40 -4.25 -11.20
CA ARG A 46 -9.92 -4.10 -12.60
C ARG A 46 -10.68 -3.04 -13.41
N GLN A 47 -11.82 -2.57 -12.93
CA GLN A 47 -12.66 -1.57 -13.60
C GLN A 47 -12.32 -0.13 -13.17
N THR A 48 -11.57 0.05 -12.09
CA THR A 48 -11.32 1.35 -11.46
C THR A 48 -10.22 2.14 -12.18
N GLY A 49 -10.12 3.43 -11.86
CA GLY A 49 -9.03 4.29 -12.34
C GLY A 49 -7.66 3.78 -11.87
N HIS A 50 -7.57 3.20 -10.68
CA HIS A 50 -6.34 2.63 -10.14
C HIS A 50 -5.80 1.47 -10.97
N ALA A 51 -6.67 0.55 -11.40
CA ALA A 51 -6.25 -0.56 -12.27
C ALA A 51 -5.74 -0.09 -13.63
N LYS A 52 -6.23 1.06 -14.10
CA LYS A 52 -5.91 1.68 -15.39
C LYS A 52 -4.92 2.84 -15.26
N ALA A 53 -4.25 2.97 -14.11
CA ALA A 53 -3.45 4.17 -13.84
C ALA A 53 -2.33 4.35 -14.87
N LEU A 54 -1.62 3.27 -15.25
CA LEU A 54 -0.56 3.36 -16.26
C LEU A 54 -1.09 3.79 -17.65
N GLU A 55 -2.32 3.40 -18.02
CA GLU A 55 -2.95 3.80 -19.29
C GLU A 55 -3.09 5.32 -19.40
N SER A 56 -3.25 6.04 -18.28
CA SER A 56 -3.32 7.50 -18.30
C SER A 56 -2.00 8.20 -18.63
N LEU A 57 -0.88 7.47 -18.60
CA LEU A 57 0.44 7.97 -18.94
C LEU A 57 0.77 7.82 -20.43
N GLU A 58 0.02 7.00 -21.17
CA GLU A 58 0.23 6.79 -22.61
C GLU A 58 0.07 8.10 -23.41
N ALA A 59 0.77 8.20 -24.54
CA ALA A 59 0.61 9.31 -25.48
C ALA A 59 -0.85 9.44 -25.96
N GLY A 60 -1.37 10.67 -25.97
CA GLY A 60 -2.77 10.99 -26.34
C GLY A 60 -3.81 10.64 -25.27
N ALA A 61 -3.46 9.87 -24.23
CA ALA A 61 -4.38 9.56 -23.15
C ALA A 61 -4.63 10.79 -22.26
N LYS A 62 -5.90 10.99 -21.89
CA LYS A 62 -6.32 12.07 -20.96
C LYS A 62 -5.83 13.47 -21.38
N ALA A 63 -5.78 13.76 -22.68
CA ALA A 63 -5.22 14.99 -23.25
C ALA A 63 -5.67 16.28 -22.53
N GLU A 64 -6.99 16.49 -22.38
CA GLU A 64 -7.54 17.67 -21.69
C GLU A 64 -7.01 17.81 -20.25
N ALA A 65 -6.86 16.70 -19.51
CA ALA A 65 -6.36 16.74 -18.15
C ALA A 65 -4.85 17.05 -18.12
N LYS A 66 -4.07 16.46 -19.04
CA LYS A 66 -2.64 16.72 -19.20
C LYS A 66 -2.39 18.20 -19.53
N GLU A 67 -3.09 18.74 -20.54
CA GLU A 67 -3.00 20.14 -20.94
C GLU A 67 -3.32 21.08 -19.78
N LYS A 68 -4.42 20.82 -19.04
CA LYS A 68 -4.79 21.63 -17.88
C LYS A 68 -3.75 21.62 -16.78
N ALA A 69 -3.03 20.50 -16.63
CA ALA A 69 -1.93 20.35 -15.68
C ALA A 69 -0.57 20.82 -16.24
N GLY A 70 -0.53 21.42 -17.44
CA GLY A 70 0.71 21.90 -18.07
C GLY A 70 1.62 20.79 -18.61
N LEU A 71 1.08 19.60 -18.87
CA LEU A 71 1.78 18.46 -19.45
C LEU A 71 1.52 18.38 -20.96
N ASP A 72 2.50 17.86 -21.71
CA ASP A 72 2.34 17.54 -23.12
C ASP A 72 1.38 16.32 -23.27
N PRO A 73 0.23 16.45 -23.95
CA PRO A 73 -0.71 15.36 -24.14
C PRO A 73 -0.18 14.23 -25.03
N ASP A 74 0.73 14.54 -25.96
CA ASP A 74 1.28 13.59 -26.95
C ASP A 74 2.54 12.89 -26.45
N GLN A 75 3.12 13.35 -25.34
CA GLN A 75 4.22 12.67 -24.68
C GLN A 75 3.75 11.37 -24.01
N ASP A 76 4.55 10.30 -24.19
CA ASP A 76 4.44 9.05 -23.46
C ASP A 76 5.23 9.13 -22.14
N TYR A 77 4.51 9.03 -21.02
CA TYR A 77 5.08 9.06 -19.67
C TYR A 77 5.17 7.66 -19.03
N THR A 78 4.88 6.58 -19.77
CA THR A 78 4.84 5.21 -19.21
C THR A 78 6.21 4.69 -18.75
N ALA A 79 7.29 5.33 -19.17
CA ALA A 79 8.67 5.08 -18.73
C ALA A 79 9.30 6.27 -17.97
N ASP A 80 8.50 7.28 -17.60
CA ASP A 80 8.99 8.41 -16.78
C ASP A 80 8.92 8.03 -15.29
N GLU A 81 10.09 7.92 -14.66
CA GLU A 81 10.25 7.60 -13.23
C GLU A 81 9.39 8.49 -12.32
N LYS A 82 9.22 9.77 -12.69
CA LYS A 82 8.43 10.74 -11.93
C LYS A 82 6.94 10.42 -11.95
N CYS A 83 6.47 9.83 -13.03
CA CYS A 83 5.06 9.50 -13.24
C CYS A 83 4.74 8.08 -12.77
N VAL A 84 5.59 7.11 -13.08
CA VAL A 84 5.32 5.70 -12.74
C VAL A 84 5.22 5.46 -11.25
N ALA A 85 5.93 6.25 -10.41
CA ALA A 85 5.94 6.10 -8.96
C ALA A 85 4.54 6.03 -8.32
N CYS A 86 3.57 6.76 -8.87
CA CYS A 86 2.17 6.76 -8.40
C CYS A 86 1.20 5.96 -9.31
N HIS A 87 1.66 5.45 -10.45
CA HIS A 87 0.82 4.80 -11.47
C HIS A 87 1.01 3.28 -11.56
N VAL A 88 1.90 2.72 -10.75
CA VAL A 88 2.20 1.29 -10.67
C VAL A 88 2.25 0.79 -9.23
N THR A 89 2.49 -0.50 -9.05
CA THR A 89 2.59 -1.12 -7.73
C THR A 89 4.05 -1.21 -7.28
N GLY A 90 4.41 -0.50 -6.21
CA GLY A 90 5.68 -0.67 -5.49
C GLY A 90 6.94 -0.16 -6.21
N TYR A 91 6.82 0.81 -7.13
CA TYR A 91 8.00 1.34 -7.82
C TYR A 91 9.09 1.81 -6.83
N GLY A 92 10.34 1.44 -7.11
CA GLY A 92 11.48 1.76 -6.26
C GLY A 92 11.53 0.99 -4.93
N GLN A 93 10.68 -0.02 -4.74
CA GLN A 93 10.64 -0.88 -3.55
C GLN A 93 10.91 -2.35 -3.91
N GLU A 94 11.41 -3.12 -2.95
CA GLU A 94 11.83 -4.51 -3.16
C GLU A 94 10.70 -5.38 -3.75
N GLY A 95 10.96 -5.97 -4.92
CA GLY A 95 9.99 -6.79 -5.66
C GLY A 95 8.85 -6.01 -6.34
N GLY A 96 8.92 -4.69 -6.35
CA GLY A 96 7.94 -3.81 -6.99
C GLY A 96 8.15 -3.63 -8.49
N TYR A 97 7.38 -2.73 -9.09
CA TYR A 97 7.43 -2.49 -10.54
C TYR A 97 8.79 -1.95 -10.98
N GLU A 98 9.31 -2.46 -12.09
CA GLU A 98 10.51 -1.99 -12.75
C GLU A 98 10.18 -1.55 -14.18
N ILE A 99 10.69 -0.40 -14.62
CA ILE A 99 10.48 0.10 -15.99
C ILE A 99 11.20 -0.79 -17.01
N ALA A 100 12.40 -1.28 -16.68
CA ALA A 100 13.24 -2.07 -17.56
C ALA A 100 12.71 -3.51 -17.78
N ASP A 101 12.00 -4.08 -16.80
CA ASP A 101 11.36 -5.40 -16.89
C ASP A 101 9.93 -5.34 -16.30
N PRO A 102 8.97 -4.77 -17.05
CA PRO A 102 7.65 -4.47 -16.53
C PRO A 102 6.82 -5.74 -16.36
N SER A 103 6.67 -6.18 -15.11
CA SER A 103 5.72 -7.25 -14.77
C SER A 103 4.29 -6.77 -14.95
N LYS A 104 3.54 -7.44 -15.83
CA LYS A 104 2.11 -7.18 -16.01
C LYS A 104 1.29 -7.26 -14.72
N PHE A 105 1.78 -7.94 -13.67
CA PHE A 105 1.08 -8.08 -12.39
C PHE A 105 1.33 -6.93 -11.41
N LEU A 106 2.26 -6.02 -11.74
CA LEU A 106 2.59 -4.81 -10.99
C LEU A 106 2.16 -3.53 -11.72
N VAL A 107 1.70 -3.63 -12.97
CA VAL A 107 1.06 -2.52 -13.70
C VAL A 107 -0.21 -2.03 -12.99
N GLY A 108 -0.36 -0.72 -12.88
CA GLY A 108 -1.48 -0.06 -12.20
C GLY A 108 -1.28 0.04 -10.68
N VAL A 109 -2.11 0.84 -10.03
CA VAL A 109 -2.19 0.93 -8.57
C VAL A 109 -2.94 -0.31 -8.07
N GLY A 110 -2.17 -1.33 -7.71
CA GLY A 110 -2.65 -2.68 -7.41
C GLY A 110 -3.03 -2.91 -5.96
N CYS A 111 -3.34 -4.16 -5.63
CA CYS A 111 -3.75 -4.57 -4.29
C CYS A 111 -2.74 -4.14 -3.22
N GLU A 112 -1.45 -4.31 -3.51
CA GLU A 112 -0.35 -4.06 -2.58
C GLU A 112 -0.02 -2.56 -2.43
N SER A 113 -0.51 -1.70 -3.33
CA SER A 113 -0.39 -0.24 -3.17
C SER A 113 -1.23 0.27 -2.01
N CYS A 114 -2.35 -0.41 -1.69
CA CYS A 114 -3.21 -0.08 -0.55
C CYS A 114 -3.01 -1.04 0.64
N HIS A 115 -2.92 -2.35 0.38
CA HIS A 115 -2.83 -3.39 1.43
C HIS A 115 -1.40 -3.73 1.86
N GLY A 116 -0.39 -3.06 1.31
CA GLY A 116 1.02 -3.30 1.61
C GLY A 116 1.65 -4.48 0.87
N PRO A 117 2.98 -4.71 1.04
CA PRO A 117 3.73 -5.68 0.26
C PRO A 117 3.36 -7.14 0.60
N GLY A 118 2.87 -7.89 -0.40
CA GLY A 118 2.12 -9.13 -0.23
C GLY A 118 2.93 -10.40 0.04
N LYS A 119 4.24 -10.40 -0.17
CA LYS A 119 5.06 -11.65 -0.23
C LYS A 119 4.98 -12.48 1.04
N LYS A 120 4.91 -11.82 2.21
CA LYS A 120 4.86 -12.48 3.52
C LYS A 120 3.42 -12.77 3.97
N TYR A 121 2.56 -11.75 4.12
CA TYR A 121 1.24 -11.92 4.72
C TYR A 121 0.30 -12.82 3.90
N ARG A 122 0.44 -12.90 2.56
CA ARG A 122 -0.39 -13.81 1.74
C ARG A 122 -0.28 -15.28 2.16
N ARG A 123 0.87 -15.68 2.72
CA ARG A 123 1.09 -17.05 3.21
C ARG A 123 0.33 -17.28 4.50
N LEU A 124 0.23 -16.26 5.34
CA LEU A 124 -0.61 -16.28 6.55
C LEU A 124 -2.09 -16.34 6.19
N HIS A 125 -2.56 -15.59 5.19
CA HIS A 125 -3.92 -15.71 4.66
C HIS A 125 -4.29 -17.15 4.33
N ARG A 126 -3.48 -17.83 3.52
CA ARG A 126 -3.70 -19.24 3.17
C ARG A 126 -3.73 -20.13 4.42
N LYS A 127 -2.74 -19.99 5.31
CA LYS A 127 -2.61 -20.83 6.51
C LYS A 127 -3.77 -20.61 7.50
N ALA A 128 -4.20 -19.36 7.67
CA ALA A 128 -5.30 -18.99 8.55
C ALA A 128 -6.63 -19.51 7.99
N ALA A 129 -6.88 -19.35 6.69
CA ALA A 129 -8.06 -19.90 6.04
C ALA A 129 -8.15 -21.44 6.18
N ASP A 130 -7.03 -22.15 5.99
CA ASP A 130 -6.98 -23.61 6.18
C ASP A 130 -7.29 -24.02 7.63
N LYS A 131 -6.77 -23.29 8.61
CA LYS A 131 -7.03 -23.53 10.04
C LYS A 131 -8.48 -23.24 10.41
N TYR A 132 -9.00 -22.11 9.94
CA TYR A 132 -10.38 -21.69 10.18
C TYR A 132 -11.35 -22.72 9.62
N LYS A 133 -11.18 -23.14 8.36
CA LYS A 133 -12.04 -24.14 7.72
C LYS A 133 -12.02 -25.50 8.42
N LYS A 134 -10.85 -25.93 8.93
CA LYS A 134 -10.69 -27.26 9.55
C LYS A 134 -11.09 -27.29 11.02
N LYS A 135 -10.92 -26.17 11.74
CA LYS A 135 -10.96 -26.15 13.21
C LYS A 135 -11.72 -24.98 13.81
N GLY A 136 -12.19 -24.02 13.01
CA GLY A 136 -12.75 -22.76 13.50
C GLY A 136 -11.74 -21.83 14.18
N GLU A 137 -10.44 -22.11 14.06
CA GLU A 137 -9.38 -21.30 14.65
C GLU A 137 -9.24 -19.97 13.88
N THR A 138 -9.45 -18.83 14.55
CA THR A 138 -9.17 -17.50 14.00
C THR A 138 -7.72 -17.07 14.24
N MET A 139 -7.28 -16.03 13.53
CA MET A 139 -5.94 -15.45 13.68
C MET A 139 -6.02 -13.95 14.02
N PRO A 140 -5.21 -13.44 14.96
CA PRO A 140 -5.13 -12.00 15.22
C PRO A 140 -4.66 -11.21 14.00
N ARG A 141 -5.33 -10.09 13.68
CA ARG A 141 -4.89 -9.17 12.59
C ARG A 141 -3.48 -8.63 12.80
N GLN A 142 -3.04 -8.48 14.05
CA GLN A 142 -1.66 -8.12 14.36
C GLN A 142 -0.63 -9.03 13.65
N ALA A 143 -0.89 -10.32 13.51
CA ALA A 143 0.03 -11.24 12.82
C ALA A 143 0.20 -10.89 11.33
N LEU A 144 -0.78 -10.23 10.72
CA LEU A 144 -0.73 -9.74 9.34
C LEU A 144 0.09 -8.45 9.24
N VAL A 145 -0.11 -7.52 10.18
CA VAL A 145 0.70 -6.29 10.32
C VAL A 145 2.18 -6.62 10.48
N ASP A 146 2.50 -7.59 11.35
CA ASP A 146 3.87 -8.09 11.55
C ASP A 146 4.48 -8.72 10.28
N LYS A 147 3.67 -8.89 9.22
CA LYS A 147 4.07 -9.40 7.90
C LYS A 147 3.78 -8.42 6.77
N GLY A 148 3.57 -7.14 7.09
CA GLY A 148 3.52 -6.03 6.14
C GLY A 148 2.15 -5.72 5.56
N GLU A 149 1.06 -6.32 6.08
CA GLU A 149 -0.29 -5.95 5.66
C GLU A 149 -0.72 -4.62 6.28
N GLU A 150 -1.29 -3.76 5.46
CA GLU A 150 -1.76 -2.43 5.83
C GLU A 150 -3.23 -2.46 6.28
N PHE A 151 -3.53 -1.74 7.37
CA PHE A 151 -4.88 -1.61 7.93
C PHE A 151 -5.33 -0.15 8.13
N GLU A 152 -4.43 0.83 8.09
CA GLU A 152 -4.77 2.25 8.28
C GLU A 152 -4.97 2.98 6.96
N PHE A 153 -4.25 2.57 5.90
CA PHE A 153 -4.34 3.03 4.50
C PHE A 153 -4.00 4.50 4.22
N ILE A 154 -4.28 5.42 5.14
CA ILE A 154 -4.25 6.87 4.92
C ILE A 154 -2.92 7.36 4.36
N ASP A 155 -1.79 6.92 4.92
CA ASP A 155 -0.47 7.37 4.45
C ASP A 155 -0.14 6.86 3.05
N ARG A 156 -0.63 5.67 2.67
CA ARG A 156 -0.46 5.13 1.32
C ARG A 156 -1.27 5.92 0.30
N CYS A 157 -2.48 6.33 0.68
CA CYS A 157 -3.29 7.21 -0.16
C CYS A 157 -2.62 8.58 -0.31
N ASN A 158 -2.18 9.17 0.80
CA ASN A 158 -1.57 10.50 0.84
C ASN A 158 -0.27 10.57 0.05
N ALA A 159 0.53 9.50 0.05
CA ALA A 159 1.77 9.40 -0.73
C ALA A 159 1.59 9.61 -2.24
N CYS A 160 0.36 9.46 -2.77
CA CYS A 160 0.04 9.75 -4.16
C CYS A 160 -0.90 10.97 -4.30
N HIS A 161 -1.97 11.02 -3.50
CA HIS A 161 -3.05 12.01 -3.65
C HIS A 161 -2.77 13.35 -2.97
N LEU A 162 -1.92 13.37 -1.93
CA LEU A 162 -1.51 14.56 -1.22
C LEU A 162 -0.01 14.86 -1.41
N ASN A 163 0.63 14.24 -2.40
CA ASN A 163 2.05 14.45 -2.67
C ASN A 163 2.26 15.62 -3.66
N TYR A 164 2.01 16.85 -3.20
CA TYR A 164 2.25 18.06 -3.98
C TYR A 164 2.82 19.19 -3.11
N GLN A 165 3.48 20.16 -3.75
CA GLN A 165 4.06 21.30 -3.04
C GLN A 165 2.97 22.09 -2.30
N GLY A 166 3.19 22.39 -1.02
CA GLY A 166 2.21 23.10 -0.19
C GLY A 166 1.04 22.23 0.31
N SER A 167 1.11 20.91 0.11
CA SER A 167 0.15 19.97 0.68
C SER A 167 0.11 20.02 2.22
N SER A 168 -1.04 19.68 2.78
CA SER A 168 -1.22 19.49 4.22
C SER A 168 -0.57 18.20 4.76
N TRP A 169 -0.18 17.28 3.87
CA TRP A 169 0.50 16.05 4.27
C TRP A 169 2.00 16.27 4.42
N ALA A 170 2.52 16.08 5.64
CA ALA A 170 3.92 16.34 5.98
C ALA A 170 4.93 15.44 5.23
N GLY A 171 4.48 14.32 4.66
CA GLY A 171 5.32 13.41 3.88
C GLY A 171 5.55 13.83 2.42
N ALA A 172 4.94 14.95 1.98
CA ALA A 172 5.01 15.38 0.60
C ALA A 172 6.47 15.69 0.18
N LYS A 173 6.90 15.12 -0.94
CA LYS A 173 8.24 15.30 -1.52
C LYS A 173 8.22 15.10 -3.03
N GLU A 174 9.23 15.66 -3.69
CA GLU A 174 9.43 15.41 -5.13
C GLU A 174 9.70 13.91 -5.41
N PRO A 175 9.23 13.39 -6.56
CA PRO A 175 8.42 14.06 -7.59
C PRO A 175 6.95 14.25 -7.16
N TYR A 176 6.39 15.45 -7.37
CA TYR A 176 5.02 15.79 -7.00
C TYR A 176 3.98 15.36 -8.04
N THR A 177 2.75 15.11 -7.60
CA THR A 177 1.61 14.99 -8.53
C THR A 177 1.35 16.34 -9.22
N PRO A 178 1.19 16.37 -10.55
CA PRO A 178 0.80 17.57 -11.27
C PRO A 178 -0.71 17.86 -11.15
N PHE A 179 -1.50 16.90 -10.65
CA PHE A 179 -2.95 17.02 -10.52
C PHE A 179 -3.33 17.48 -9.11
N THR A 180 -3.33 18.80 -8.91
CA THR A 180 -3.57 19.43 -7.59
C THR A 180 -4.90 20.20 -7.55
N PRO A 181 -5.40 20.57 -6.36
CA PRO A 181 -6.61 21.42 -6.24
C PRO A 181 -6.50 22.78 -6.94
N GLU A 182 -5.29 23.29 -7.17
CA GLU A 182 -5.04 24.53 -7.92
C GLU A 182 -5.30 24.34 -9.42
N VAL A 183 -4.93 23.18 -9.97
CA VAL A 183 -5.24 22.82 -11.37
C VAL A 183 -6.74 22.62 -11.53
N ASP A 184 -7.36 21.87 -10.62
CA ASP A 184 -8.80 21.65 -10.62
C ASP A 184 -9.26 21.18 -9.23
N THR A 185 -10.29 21.84 -8.68
CA THR A 185 -10.88 21.48 -7.39
C THR A 185 -11.28 20.00 -7.28
N LYS A 186 -11.56 19.31 -8.41
CA LYS A 186 -11.86 17.87 -8.43
C LYS A 186 -10.72 16.99 -7.91
N TYR A 187 -9.49 17.50 -7.87
CA TYR A 187 -8.31 16.82 -7.33
C TYR A 187 -8.13 17.01 -5.82
N THR A 188 -9.04 17.73 -5.15
CA THR A 188 -9.10 17.75 -3.68
C THR A 188 -9.28 16.34 -3.14
N PHE A 189 -8.42 15.95 -2.20
CA PHE A 189 -8.46 14.64 -1.58
C PHE A 189 -8.88 14.71 -0.10
N ASP A 190 -9.91 13.94 0.22
CA ASP A 190 -10.41 13.68 1.57
C ASP A 190 -10.46 12.17 1.78
N PHE A 191 -9.57 11.66 2.63
CA PHE A 191 -9.41 10.22 2.86
C PHE A 191 -10.73 9.56 3.28
N ASP A 192 -11.42 10.13 4.27
CA ASP A 192 -12.65 9.55 4.83
C ASP A 192 -13.77 9.49 3.79
N LYS A 193 -13.84 10.47 2.90
CA LYS A 193 -14.78 10.46 1.79
C LYS A 193 -14.41 9.44 0.72
N TYR A 194 -13.15 9.44 0.25
CA TYR A 194 -12.75 8.66 -0.92
C TYR A 194 -12.49 7.18 -0.62
N VAL A 195 -12.11 6.82 0.61
CA VAL A 195 -11.98 5.41 1.02
C VAL A 195 -13.32 4.67 0.96
N ARG A 196 -14.44 5.40 1.09
CA ARG A 196 -15.81 4.87 0.99
C ARG A 196 -16.34 4.79 -0.45
N ASN A 197 -15.55 5.18 -1.44
CA ASN A 197 -15.94 5.11 -2.85
C ASN A 197 -15.58 3.75 -3.45
N GLU A 198 -16.52 2.80 -3.45
CA GLU A 198 -16.31 1.46 -4.02
C GLU A 198 -15.94 1.47 -5.51
N LYS A 199 -16.31 2.52 -6.27
CA LYS A 199 -15.94 2.67 -7.68
C LYS A 199 -14.47 3.09 -7.86
N ALA A 200 -13.86 3.67 -6.83
CA ALA A 200 -12.43 4.00 -6.81
C ALA A 200 -11.58 2.90 -6.15
N MET A 201 -12.14 2.20 -5.15
CA MET A 201 -11.48 1.10 -4.44
C MET A 201 -11.77 -0.24 -5.13
N HIS A 202 -12.70 -0.99 -4.57
CA HIS A 202 -13.41 -2.12 -5.17
C HIS A 202 -14.65 -2.38 -4.32
N GLN A 203 -15.65 -3.07 -4.87
CA GLN A 203 -16.80 -3.57 -4.12
C GLN A 203 -16.34 -4.37 -2.89
N HIS A 204 -16.97 -4.13 -1.74
CA HIS A 204 -16.74 -4.92 -0.55
C HIS A 204 -17.61 -6.19 -0.54
N PHE A 205 -17.02 -7.30 -0.10
CA PHE A 205 -17.68 -8.60 0.02
C PHE A 205 -17.59 -9.11 1.47
N LYS A 206 -18.64 -9.81 1.91
CA LYS A 206 -18.74 -10.35 3.27
C LYS A 206 -17.56 -11.28 3.55
N LEU A 207 -16.89 -11.06 4.68
CA LEU A 207 -15.79 -11.90 5.16
C LEU A 207 -16.33 -12.93 6.17
N GLU A 208 -15.73 -14.13 6.18
CA GLU A 208 -16.11 -15.20 7.12
C GLU A 208 -15.59 -14.99 8.55
N GLY A 209 -14.77 -13.96 8.79
CA GLY A 209 -14.21 -13.68 10.12
C GLY A 209 -12.95 -14.48 10.48
N VAL A 210 -12.18 -14.96 9.49
CA VAL A 210 -10.90 -15.68 9.69
C VAL A 210 -9.92 -14.87 10.57
N PHE A 211 -9.93 -13.56 10.44
CA PHE A 211 -9.07 -12.64 11.18
C PHE A 211 -9.85 -11.80 12.19
N THR A 212 -9.31 -11.69 13.41
CA THR A 212 -9.97 -11.05 14.55
C THR A 212 -9.03 -10.12 15.31
N GLY A 213 -9.57 -9.32 16.22
CA GLY A 213 -8.78 -8.36 17.02
C GLY A 213 -8.22 -7.18 16.21
N PRO A 214 -7.49 -6.26 16.89
CA PRO A 214 -6.86 -5.10 16.28
C PRO A 214 -5.62 -5.46 15.42
N PRO A 215 -5.17 -4.55 14.53
CA PRO A 215 -5.84 -3.27 14.21
C PRO A 215 -7.12 -3.49 13.41
N LEU A 216 -8.09 -2.61 13.60
CA LEU A 216 -9.38 -2.64 12.92
C LEU A 216 -9.73 -1.22 12.48
N PRO A 217 -9.62 -0.90 11.17
CA PRO A 217 -9.95 0.43 10.70
C PRO A 217 -11.39 0.79 11.05
N PRO A 218 -11.69 2.06 11.37
CA PRO A 218 -12.98 2.48 11.91
C PRO A 218 -14.15 2.20 10.96
N PHE A 219 -13.88 2.18 9.65
CA PHE A 219 -14.86 1.87 8.60
C PHE A 219 -14.99 0.36 8.31
N HIS A 220 -14.25 -0.53 8.99
CA HIS A 220 -14.32 -1.96 8.70
C HIS A 220 -15.72 -2.53 8.91
N GLN A 221 -16.34 -2.23 10.04
CA GLN A 221 -17.68 -2.75 10.35
C GLN A 221 -18.72 -2.15 9.41
N GLU A 222 -18.65 -0.83 9.16
CA GLU A 222 -19.47 -0.13 8.17
C GLU A 222 -19.43 -0.82 6.80
N PHE A 223 -18.21 -1.12 6.32
CA PHE A 223 -18.03 -1.80 5.03
C PHE A 223 -18.51 -3.24 5.05
N GLN A 224 -18.28 -3.96 6.15
CA GLN A 224 -18.76 -5.33 6.29
C GLN A 224 -20.29 -5.38 6.37
N ASP A 225 -20.97 -4.42 6.99
CA ASP A 225 -22.43 -4.38 7.06
C ASP A 225 -23.06 -4.20 5.68
N ALA A 226 -22.51 -3.30 4.86
CA ALA A 226 -22.94 -3.02 3.49
C ALA A 226 -22.43 -4.01 2.43
N ALA A 227 -21.49 -4.89 2.78
CA ALA A 227 -20.82 -5.76 1.82
C ALA A 227 -21.76 -6.76 1.12
N LYS A 228 -21.47 -7.05 -0.16
CA LYS A 228 -22.20 -8.06 -0.93
C LYS A 228 -21.83 -9.49 -0.49
N PRO A 229 -22.73 -10.48 -0.65
CA PRO A 229 -22.37 -11.88 -0.50
C PRO A 229 -21.22 -12.28 -1.43
N LEU A 230 -20.31 -13.14 -0.96
CA LEU A 230 -19.29 -13.73 -1.82
C LEU A 230 -19.95 -14.60 -2.90
N GLY A 231 -19.60 -14.36 -4.17
CA GLY A 231 -20.12 -15.14 -5.30
C GLY A 231 -21.44 -14.63 -5.90
N GLY A 232 -22.02 -13.54 -5.37
CA GLY A 232 -23.11 -12.84 -6.05
C GLY A 232 -22.57 -11.91 -7.14
N GLU A 233 -22.89 -12.21 -8.40
CA GLU A 233 -22.79 -11.26 -9.51
C GLU A 233 -24.04 -10.37 -9.57
#